data_AF-A0A538RXF9-F1
#
_entry.id   AF-A0A538RXF9-F1
#
_cell.length_a   1.000
_cell.length_b   1.000
_cell.length_c   1.000
_cell.angle_alpha   90.00
_cell.angle_beta   90.00
_cell.angle_gamma   90.00
#
_symmetry.space_group_name_H-M   'P 1'
#
loop_
_entity.id
_entity.type
_entity.pdbx_description
1 polymer ?
#
loop_
_entity_poly.entity_id
_entity_poly.type
_entity_poly.pdbx_seq_one_letter_code
_entity_poly.pdbx_strand_id
1 'polypeptide(L)'
;MLHFWENLHFGTVDYLALPATVLLLAALALAFDFTNGIHDAANSIATVVSTRVLSPWAAVVWAAFFNFVAFAVFHLRVASTMGKGLIEPSIVDNTV
;
A
#
# COMPACT_ATOMS: atom_id res chain seq x y z
N MET A 1 5.92 -17.40 0.41
CA MET A 1 5.17 -16.64 -0.61
C MET A 1 3.75 -17.18 -0.79
N LEU A 2 3.54 -18.50 -0.95
CA LEU A 2 2.19 -19.09 -1.11
C LEU A 2 1.33 -19.13 0.17
N HIS A 3 1.94 -19.08 1.37
CA HIS A 3 1.22 -19.07 2.66
C HIS A 3 0.62 -17.71 3.07
N PHE A 4 0.88 -16.62 2.32
CA PHE A 4 0.28 -15.31 2.62
C PHE A 4 -1.24 -15.33 2.40
N TRP A 5 -1.66 -15.91 1.27
CA TRP A 5 -3.06 -16.02 0.88
C TRP A 5 -3.86 -16.95 1.78
N GLU A 6 -3.20 -17.95 2.39
CA GLU A 6 -3.82 -18.87 3.35
C GLU A 6 -4.16 -18.20 4.69
N ASN A 7 -3.46 -17.12 5.06
CA ASN A 7 -3.73 -16.35 6.29
C ASN A 7 -4.71 -15.18 6.06
N LEU A 8 -5.13 -14.97 4.82
CA LEU A 8 -6.15 -13.99 4.46
C LEU A 8 -7.54 -14.58 4.74
N HIS A 9 -7.79 -14.90 6.02
CA HIS A 9 -9.12 -15.26 6.48
C HIS A 9 -9.98 -14.00 6.47
N PHE A 10 -10.62 -13.73 5.33
CA PHE A 10 -11.82 -12.88 5.29
C PHE A 10 -12.89 -13.63 6.08
N GLY A 11 -12.84 -13.52 7.41
CA GLY A 11 -13.89 -14.05 8.26
C GLY A 11 -15.24 -13.42 7.89
N THR A 12 -16.31 -13.87 8.54
CA THR A 12 -17.61 -13.19 8.52
C THR A 12 -17.51 -11.86 9.28
N VAL A 13 -16.67 -10.95 8.80
CA VAL A 13 -16.55 -9.60 9.30
C VAL A 13 -17.68 -8.82 8.65
N ASP A 14 -18.62 -8.33 9.45
CA ASP A 14 -19.64 -7.43 8.95
C ASP A 14 -18.97 -6.09 8.63
N TYR A 15 -18.51 -5.93 7.38
CA TYR A 15 -17.83 -4.73 6.90
C TYR A 15 -18.69 -3.46 7.08
N LEU A 16 -20.02 -3.61 7.09
CA LEU A 16 -20.98 -2.54 7.35
C LEU A 16 -21.09 -2.17 8.85
N ALA A 17 -20.65 -3.04 9.75
CA ALA A 17 -20.61 -2.81 11.20
C ALA A 17 -19.25 -2.27 11.69
N LEU A 18 -18.29 -2.06 10.78
CA LEU A 18 -17.03 -1.42 11.13
C LEU A 18 -17.28 0.04 11.58
N PRO A 19 -16.56 0.52 12.61
CA PRO A 19 -16.67 1.92 13.02
C PRO A 19 -16.42 2.85 11.82
N ALA A 20 -17.21 3.92 11.72
CA ALA A 20 -17.08 4.88 10.62
C ALA A 20 -15.66 5.47 10.50
N THR A 21 -14.94 5.56 11.62
CA THR A 21 -13.53 5.97 11.69
C THR A 21 -12.60 5.02 10.94
N VAL A 22 -12.82 3.70 11.03
CA VAL A 22 -12.03 2.69 10.32
C VAL A 22 -12.27 2.78 8.82
N LEU A 23 -13.52 2.95 8.40
CA LEU A 23 -13.87 3.12 6.99
C LEU A 23 -13.24 4.40 6.41
N LEU A 24 -13.29 5.51 7.16
CA LEU A 24 -12.66 6.77 6.78
C LEU A 24 -11.12 6.63 6.68
N LEU A 25 -10.50 5.95 7.64
CA LEU A 25 -9.06 5.72 7.65
C LEU A 25 -8.63 4.83 6.47
N ALA A 26 -9.41 3.81 6.11
CA ALA A 26 -9.17 2.99 4.93
C ALA A 26 -9.29 3.81 3.64
N ALA A 27 -10.31 4.66 3.51
CA ALA A 27 -10.47 5.55 2.35
C ALA A 27 -9.29 6.54 2.23
N LEU A 28 -8.85 7.12 3.35
CA LEU A 28 -7.70 8.01 3.39
C LEU A 28 -6.40 7.28 3.04
N ALA A 29 -6.20 6.06 3.55
CA ALA A 29 -5.04 5.24 3.23
C ALA A 29 -4.97 4.92 1.73
N LEU A 30 -6.10 4.58 1.10
CA LEU A 30 -6.17 4.35 -0.35
C LEU A 30 -5.86 5.61 -1.16
N ALA A 31 -6.38 6.77 -0.75
CA ALA A 31 -6.10 8.05 -1.41
C ALA A 31 -4.61 8.45 -1.31
N PHE A 32 -4.01 8.22 -0.14
CA PHE A 32 -2.59 8.45 0.09
C PHE A 32 -1.73 7.50 -0.75
N ASP A 33 -2.01 6.20 -0.73
CA ASP A 33 -1.28 5.19 -1.50
C ASP A 33 -1.33 5.47 -3.01
N PHE A 34 -2.50 5.88 -3.52
CA PHE A 34 -2.63 6.30 -4.93
C PHE A 34 -1.74 7.50 -5.27
N THR A 35 -1.72 8.52 -4.42
CA THR A 35 -0.92 9.73 -4.63
C THR A 35 0.58 9.41 -4.55
N ASN A 36 0.99 8.55 -3.60
CA ASN A 36 2.37 8.07 -3.50
C ASN A 36 2.78 7.28 -4.74
N GLY A 37 1.92 6.40 -5.24
CA GLY A 37 2.19 5.62 -6.44
C GLY A 37 2.48 6.47 -7.69
N ILE A 38 1.84 7.64 -7.82
CA ILE A 38 2.12 8.59 -8.91
C ILE A 38 3.52 9.19 -8.78
N HIS A 39 3.89 9.64 -7.58
CA HIS A 39 5.22 10.21 -7.33
C HIS A 39 6.33 9.17 -7.52
N ASP A 40 6.11 7.94 -7.04
CA ASP A 40 7.09 6.86 -7.18
C ASP A 40 7.22 6.39 -8.63
N ALA A 41 6.12 6.37 -9.39
CA ALA A 41 6.16 6.13 -10.82
C ALA A 41 6.99 7.20 -11.54
N ALA A 42 6.80 8.49 -11.23
CA ALA A 42 7.57 9.58 -11.84
C ALA A 42 9.08 9.44 -11.57
N ASN A 43 9.45 9.13 -10.32
CA ASN A 43 10.83 8.92 -9.92
C ASN A 43 11.47 7.72 -10.64
N SER A 44 10.71 6.65 -10.85
CA SER A 44 11.20 5.40 -11.47
C SER A 44 11.31 5.48 -13.00
N ILE A 45 10.47 6.28 -13.67
CA ILE A 45 10.48 6.40 -15.14
C ILE A 45 11.35 7.55 -15.66
N ALA A 46 11.66 8.55 -14.82
CA ALA A 46 12.34 9.77 -15.24
C ALA A 46 13.64 9.49 -16.03
N THR A 47 14.48 8.57 -15.55
CA THR A 47 15.75 8.23 -16.20
C THR A 47 15.54 7.49 -17.52
N VAL A 48 14.63 6.51 -17.57
CA VAL A 48 14.41 5.65 -18.75
C VAL A 48 13.74 6.43 -19.88
N VAL A 49 12.84 7.36 -19.53
CA VAL A 49 12.18 8.27 -20.49
C VAL A 49 13.13 9.38 -20.95
N SER A 50 13.94 9.95 -20.05
CA SER A 50 14.94 10.99 -20.39
C SER A 50 16.03 10.47 -21.32
N THR A 51 16.49 9.23 -21.10
CA THR A 51 17.46 8.54 -21.97
C THR A 51 16.84 7.98 -23.26
N ARG A 52 15.52 8.10 -23.43
CA ARG A 52 14.75 7.60 -24.58
C ARG A 52 14.89 6.09 -24.82
N VAL A 53 15.17 5.33 -23.75
CA VAL A 53 15.26 3.86 -23.81
C VAL A 53 13.87 3.24 -23.97
N LEU A 54 12.84 3.82 -23.33
CA LEU A 54 11.44 3.46 -23.50
C LEU A 54 10.58 4.69 -23.84
N SER A 55 9.45 4.45 -24.52
CA SER A 55 8.42 5.48 -24.70
C SER A 55 7.74 5.81 -23.35
N PRO A 56 7.26 7.06 -23.15
CA PRO A 56 6.63 7.46 -21.89
C PRO A 56 5.48 6.55 -21.46
N TRP A 57 4.66 6.11 -22.41
CA TRP A 57 3.54 5.20 -22.14
C TRP A 57 4.03 3.83 -21.66
N ALA A 58 5.00 3.23 -22.35
CA ALA A 58 5.56 1.94 -21.94
C ALA A 58 6.21 2.03 -20.56
N ALA A 59 6.90 3.13 -20.25
CA ALA A 59 7.52 3.34 -18.95
C ALA A 59 6.48 3.42 -17.82
N VAL A 60 5.35 4.10 -18.03
CA VAL A 60 4.25 4.16 -17.04
C VAL A 60 3.63 2.79 -16.80
N VAL A 61 3.39 2.01 -17.86
CA VAL A 61 2.86 0.64 -17.74
C VAL A 61 3.83 -0.24 -16.94
N TRP A 62 5.13 -0.14 -17.20
CA TRP A 62 6.16 -0.85 -16.46
C TRP A 62 6.22 -0.43 -14.98
N ALA A 63 6.14 0.87 -14.69
CA ALA A 63 6.12 1.38 -13.33
C ALA A 63 4.88 0.89 -12.56
N ALA A 64 3.69 0.97 -13.17
CA ALA A 64 2.45 0.49 -12.57
C ALA A 64 2.50 -1.03 -12.28
N PHE A 65 3.03 -1.82 -13.23
CA PHE A 65 3.19 -3.26 -13.06
C PHE A 65 4.09 -3.60 -11.87
N PHE A 66 5.29 -3.02 -11.81
CA PHE A 66 6.21 -3.32 -10.71
C PHE A 66 5.75 -2.76 -9.37
N ASN A 67 5.11 -1.58 -9.35
CA ASN A 67 4.53 -1.02 -8.13
C ASN A 67 3.46 -1.96 -7.54
N PHE A 68 2.63 -2.58 -8.39
CA PHE A 68 1.63 -3.54 -7.94
C PHE A 68 2.24 -4.89 -7.54
N VAL A 69 3.13 -5.45 -8.36
CA VAL A 69 3.74 -6.76 -8.12
C VAL A 69 4.63 -6.77 -6.86
N ALA A 70 5.20 -5.62 -6.50
CA ALA A 70 6.01 -5.48 -5.29
C ALA A 70 5.25 -5.96 -4.03
N PHE A 71 3.97 -5.63 -3.89
CA PHE A 71 3.15 -6.11 -2.76
C PHE A 71 3.05 -7.65 -2.71
N ALA A 72 2.99 -8.32 -3.86
CA ALA A 72 2.86 -9.77 -3.92
C ALA A 72 4.19 -10.51 -3.64
N VAL A 73 5.33 -9.91 -4.00
CA VAL A 73 6.66 -10.53 -3.90
C VAL A 73 7.37 -10.19 -2.59
N PHE A 74 7.26 -8.95 -2.11
CA PHE A 74 7.92 -8.51 -0.89
C PHE A 74 7.06 -8.79 0.34
N HIS A 75 7.70 -9.21 1.44
CA HIS A 75 6.98 -9.44 2.70
C HIS A 75 6.58 -8.10 3.34
N LEU A 76 5.42 -8.07 4.01
CA LEU A 76 4.88 -6.92 4.77
C LEU A 76 5.70 -6.51 6.00
N ARG A 77 7.00 -6.84 6.06
CA ARG A 77 7.88 -6.43 7.16
C ARG A 77 7.98 -4.91 7.26
N VAL A 78 7.90 -4.19 6.14
CA VAL A 78 7.90 -2.72 6.13
C VAL A 78 6.71 -2.17 6.92
N ALA A 79 5.50 -2.73 6.77
CA ALA A 79 4.34 -2.30 7.54
C ALA A 79 4.58 -2.45 9.06
N SER A 80 5.17 -3.57 9.47
CA SER A 80 5.51 -3.81 10.88
C SER A 80 6.59 -2.88 11.42
N THR A 81 7.53 -2.44 10.58
CA THR A 81 8.59 -1.50 10.97
C THR A 81 8.08 -0.07 11.02
N MET A 82 7.20 0.31 10.10
CA MET A 82 6.59 1.65 10.09
C MET A 82 5.61 1.84 11.25
N GLY A 83 4.86 0.81 11.65
CA GLY A 83 3.94 0.91 12.80
C GLY A 83 4.62 0.92 14.16
N LYS A 84 5.79 0.28 14.30
CA LYS A 84 6.54 0.22 15.55
C LYS A 84 7.11 1.60 15.89
N GLY A 85 6.72 2.13 17.05
CA GLY A 85 7.20 3.42 17.55
C GLY A 85 6.38 4.64 17.12
N LEU A 86 5.34 4.46 16.28
CA LEU A 86 4.38 5.54 16.00
C LEU A 86 3.27 5.62 17.05
N ILE A 87 2.77 4.48 17.49
CA ILE A 87 1.70 4.36 18.49
C ILE A 87 2.08 3.24 19.46
N GLU A 88 2.03 3.51 20.76
CA GLU A 88 2.23 2.51 21.80
C GLU A 88 0.85 2.06 22.33
N PRO A 89 0.38 0.84 22.00
CA PRO A 89 -0.99 0.43 22.32
C PRO A 89 -1.31 0.38 23.81
N SER A 90 -0.30 0.36 24.69
CA SER A 90 -0.47 0.33 26.14
C SER A 90 -0.88 1.67 26.75
N ILE A 91 -0.67 2.77 26.04
CA ILE A 91 -1.05 4.13 26.47
C ILE A 91 -2.28 4.67 25.71
N VAL A 92 -2.81 3.91 24.75
CA VAL A 92 -3.99 4.30 23.96
C VAL A 92 -5.24 3.74 24.62
N ASP A 93 -6.11 4.64 25.07
CA ASP A 93 -7.43 4.29 25.58
C ASP A 93 -8.37 3.92 24.42
N ASN A 94 -9.07 2.79 24.54
CA ASN A 94 -10.08 2.34 23.57
C ASN A 94 -11.50 2.78 23.97
N THR A 95 -11.62 3.63 25.00
CA THR A 95 -12.91 4.10 25.51
C THR A 95 -13.41 5.32 24.73
N VAL A 96 -13.88 5.07 23.51
CA VAL A 96 -14.96 5.84 22.83
C VAL A 96 -15.80 4.90 21.98
#